data_AF-A0A434F707-F1
#
_entry.id   AF-A0A434F707-F1
#
_cell.length_a   1.000
_cell.length_b   1.000
_cell.length_c   1.000
_cell.angle_alpha   90.00
_cell.angle_beta   90.00
_cell.angle_gamma   90.00
#
_symmetry.space_group_name_H-M   'P 1'
#
loop_
_entity.id
_entity.type
_entity.pdbx_description
1 polymer ?
#
loop_
_entity_poly.entity_id
_entity_poly.type
_entity_poly.pdbx_seq_one_letter_code
_entity_poly.pdbx_strand_id
1 'polypeptide(L)'
;YRQMRNKRWGGYRGYDAWFDSPINNAKLAATAVYGEEVPAFLRLFDLCARDYPRFYASVRRIGNLPATSRAEALKTVAACS
;
A
#
# COMPACT_ATOMS: atom_id res chain seq x y z
N TYR A 1 6.66 -13.39 -3.42
CA TYR A 1 7.24 -12.28 -2.62
C TYR A 1 8.69 -12.52 -2.20
N ARG A 2 9.09 -13.72 -1.74
CA ARG A 2 10.49 -14.01 -1.33
C ARG A 2 11.57 -13.62 -2.36
N GLN A 3 11.30 -13.79 -3.66
CA GLN A 3 12.21 -13.33 -4.72
C GLN A 3 12.30 -11.79 -4.79
N MET A 4 11.19 -11.06 -4.60
CA MET A 4 11.20 -9.59 -4.52
C MET A 4 11.94 -9.11 -3.28
N ARG A 5 11.72 -9.77 -2.13
CA ARG A 5 12.47 -9.50 -0.90
C ARG A 5 13.98 -9.58 -1.14
N ASN A 6 14.43 -10.66 -1.77
CA ASN A 6 15.85 -10.92 -1.95
C ASN A 6 16.48 -10.09 -3.07
N LYS A 7 15.72 -9.69 -4.11
CA LYS A 7 16.27 -8.99 -5.29
C LYS A 7 16.03 -7.48 -5.31
N ARG A 8 14.89 -7.03 -4.78
CA ARG A 8 14.46 -5.62 -4.85
C ARG A 8 14.46 -4.93 -3.49
N TRP A 9 14.26 -5.68 -2.40
CA TRP A 9 14.08 -5.07 -1.06
C TRP A 9 15.32 -5.22 -0.18
N GLY A 10 16.47 -5.61 -0.75
CA GLY A 10 17.72 -5.80 -0.01
C GLY A 10 17.63 -6.81 1.14
N GLY A 11 16.72 -7.79 1.05
CA GLY A 11 16.49 -8.76 2.12
C GLY A 11 15.58 -8.28 3.25
N TYR A 12 14.98 -7.09 3.17
CA TYR A 12 14.11 -6.55 4.22
C TYR A 12 12.88 -7.43 4.48
N ARG A 13 12.79 -7.99 5.70
CA ARG A 13 11.77 -8.98 6.11
C ARG A 13 10.51 -8.39 6.73
N GLY A 14 10.41 -7.05 6.84
CA GLY A 14 9.27 -6.39 7.50
C GLY A 14 7.91 -6.62 6.84
N TYR A 15 7.88 -7.22 5.64
CA TYR A 15 6.67 -7.62 4.93
C TYR A 15 6.44 -9.13 4.92
N ASP A 16 7.32 -9.94 5.52
CA ASP A 16 7.19 -11.41 5.57
C ASP A 16 5.85 -11.79 6.22
N ALA A 17 5.51 -11.20 7.37
CA ALA A 17 4.24 -11.44 8.08
C ALA A 17 3.01 -11.05 7.25
N TRP A 18 3.12 -10.01 6.42
CA TRP A 18 2.02 -9.59 5.54
C TRP A 18 1.83 -10.59 4.38
N PHE A 19 2.90 -11.15 3.82
CA PHE A 19 2.82 -12.12 2.72
C PHE A 19 2.63 -13.58 3.15
N ASP A 20 3.05 -13.96 4.36
CA ASP A 20 2.93 -15.33 4.89
C ASP A 20 1.55 -15.63 5.48
N SER A 21 0.71 -14.61 5.68
CA SER A 21 -0.70 -14.81 5.99
C SER A 21 -1.51 -15.06 4.71
N PRO A 22 -2.45 -16.04 4.68
CA PRO A 22 -3.36 -16.24 3.57
C PRO A 22 -4.01 -14.92 3.14
N ILE A 23 -4.28 -14.75 1.84
CA ILE A 23 -5.13 -13.64 1.40
C ILE A 23 -6.51 -13.90 2.00
N ASN A 24 -6.88 -13.16 3.05
CA ASN A 24 -8.16 -13.31 3.72
C ASN A 24 -8.98 -12.02 3.61
N ASN A 25 -10.25 -12.12 3.98
CA ASN A 25 -11.24 -11.06 3.92
C ASN A 25 -10.89 -9.77 4.68
N ALA A 26 -9.76 -9.62 5.38
CA ALA A 26 -9.29 -8.29 5.85
C ALA A 26 -8.38 -7.59 4.83
N LYS A 27 -7.61 -8.37 4.04
CA LYS A 27 -6.90 -7.87 2.85
C LYS A 27 -7.86 -7.67 1.67
N LEU A 28 -8.91 -8.51 1.59
CA LEU A 28 -9.99 -8.39 0.61
C LEU A 28 -11.13 -7.48 1.08
N ALA A 29 -11.42 -7.26 2.37
CA ALA A 29 -12.42 -6.22 2.77
C ALA A 29 -11.92 -4.79 2.52
N ALA A 30 -10.65 -4.61 2.13
CA ALA A 30 -10.19 -3.41 1.44
C ALA A 30 -10.81 -3.25 0.03
N THR A 31 -11.59 -4.22 -0.45
CA THR A 31 -12.50 -4.10 -1.61
C THR A 31 -13.93 -3.73 -1.22
N ALA A 32 -14.19 -3.35 0.05
CA ALA A 32 -15.50 -2.84 0.44
C ALA A 32 -15.60 -1.34 0.09
N VAL A 33 -16.47 -1.08 -0.89
CA VAL A 33 -16.87 0.22 -1.48
C VAL A 33 -15.98 0.68 -2.63
N TYR A 34 -16.22 0.06 -3.80
CA TYR A 34 -15.97 0.53 -5.17
C TYR A 34 -14.91 1.62 -5.39
N GLY A 35 -13.77 1.23 -5.97
CA GLY A 35 -13.06 1.99 -7.01
C GLY A 35 -12.39 3.32 -6.68
N GLU A 36 -12.89 4.11 -5.72
CA GLU A 36 -12.45 5.50 -5.50
C GLU A 36 -11.01 5.60 -5.01
N GLU A 37 -10.56 4.63 -4.22
CA GLU A 37 -9.19 4.64 -3.69
C GLU A 37 -8.17 3.97 -4.62
N VAL A 38 -8.61 3.19 -5.62
CA VAL A 38 -7.70 2.50 -6.55
C VAL A 38 -6.83 3.50 -7.34
N PRO A 39 -7.38 4.60 -7.92
CA PRO A 39 -6.58 5.67 -8.51
C PRO A 39 -5.55 6.26 -7.54
N ALA A 40 -5.91 6.44 -6.26
CA ALA A 40 -4.99 6.95 -5.25
C ALA A 40 -3.81 6.00 -5.01
N PHE A 41 -4.05 4.69 -4.91
CA PHE A 41 -2.97 3.71 -4.74
C PHE A 41 -2.10 3.58 -5.99
N LEU A 42 -2.67 3.63 -7.18
CA LEU A 42 -1.90 3.63 -8.43
C LEU A 42 -1.01 4.88 -8.53
N ARG A 43 -1.55 6.05 -8.20
CA ARG A 43 -0.79 7.30 -8.17
C ARG A 43 0.30 7.28 -7.09
N LEU A 44 0.00 6.76 -5.90
CA LEU A 44 0.99 6.56 -4.85
C LEU A 44 2.14 5.66 -5.32
N PHE A 45 1.84 4.62 -6.10
CA PHE A 45 2.85 3.74 -6.66
C PHE A 45 3.75 4.46 -7.67
N ASP A 46 3.18 5.30 -8.54
CA ASP A 46 3.96 6.14 -9.45
C ASP A 46 4.83 7.17 -8.71
N LEU A 47 4.30 7.83 -7.66
CA LEU A 47 5.06 8.74 -6.79
C LEU A 47 6.19 8.02 -6.04
N CYS A 48 6.01 6.72 -5.80
CA CYS A 48 7.05 5.85 -5.26
C CYS A 48 8.02 5.34 -6.33
N ALA A 49 8.05 5.93 -7.53
CA ALA A 49 8.88 5.51 -8.66
C ALA A 49 8.68 4.02 -9.03
N ARG A 50 7.47 3.50 -8.79
CA ARG A 50 7.11 2.08 -8.97
C ARG A 50 7.97 1.12 -8.15
N ASP A 51 8.55 1.63 -7.07
CA ASP A 51 9.30 0.85 -6.10
C ASP A 51 8.36 0.27 -5.05
N TYR A 52 8.19 -1.05 -5.08
CA TYR A 52 7.30 -1.76 -4.16
C TYR A 52 7.64 -1.53 -2.67
N PRO A 53 8.91 -1.59 -2.21
CA PRO A 53 9.26 -1.22 -0.84
C PRO A 53 8.74 0.15 -0.41
N ARG A 54 9.05 1.17 -1.21
CA ARG A 54 8.69 2.55 -0.92
C ARG A 54 7.17 2.73 -0.94
N PHE A 55 6.50 2.06 -1.86
CA PHE A 55 5.04 2.03 -1.92
C PHE A 55 4.43 1.40 -0.67
N TYR A 56 4.85 0.19 -0.28
CA TYR A 56 4.33 -0.47 0.90
C TYR A 56 4.66 0.29 2.21
N ALA A 57 5.82 0.92 2.29
CA ALA A 57 6.17 1.80 3.40
C ALA A 57 5.20 3.00 3.49
N SER A 58 4.86 3.61 2.35
CA SER A 58 3.92 4.73 2.26
C SER A 58 2.49 4.30 2.61
N VAL A 59 2.02 3.17 2.08
CA VAL A 59 0.72 2.58 2.42
C VAL A 59 0.61 2.29 3.91
N ARG A 60 1.67 1.77 4.55
CA ARG A 60 1.69 1.54 6.00
C ARG A 60 1.59 2.84 6.80
N ARG A 61 2.32 3.89 6.38
CA ARG A 61 2.23 5.21 7.04
C ARG A 61 0.81 5.75 6.98
N ILE A 62 0.18 5.70 5.80
CA ILE A 62 -1.21 6.16 5.59
C ILE A 62 -2.20 5.27 6.37
N GLY A 63 -2.00 3.96 6.37
CA GLY A 63 -2.86 3.00 7.07
C GLY A 63 -2.85 3.13 8.60
N ASN A 64 -1.76 3.65 9.17
CA ASN A 64 -1.61 3.91 10.61
C ASN A 64 -2.25 5.25 11.06
N LEU A 65 -2.76 6.07 10.14
CA LEU A 65 -3.45 7.32 10.49
C LEU A 65 -4.86 7.02 11.04
N PRO A 66 -5.41 7.92 11.90
CA PRO A 66 -6.83 7.91 12.22
C PRO A 66 -7.69 7.93 10.95
N ALA A 67 -8.89 7.34 11.00
CA ALA A 67 -9.72 7.09 9.83
C ALA A 67 -9.97 8.33 8.96
N THR A 68 -10.21 9.49 9.58
CA THR A 68 -10.41 10.78 8.89
C THR A 68 -9.14 11.26 8.18
N SER A 69 -8.01 11.25 8.87
CA SER A 69 -6.70 11.63 8.30
C SER A 69 -6.23 10.67 7.21
N ARG A 70 -6.57 9.39 7.31
CA ARG A 70 -6.30 8.40 6.24
C ARG A 70 -7.08 8.71 4.97
N ALA A 71 -8.38 8.99 5.10
CA ALA A 71 -9.23 9.33 3.96
C ALA A 71 -8.78 10.63 3.28
N GLU A 72 -8.37 11.63 4.05
CA GLU A 72 -7.79 12.88 3.52
C GLU A 72 -6.48 12.63 2.77
N ALA A 73 -5.56 11.85 3.35
CA ALA A 73 -4.30 11.52 2.70
C ALA A 73 -4.50 10.82 1.34
N LEU A 74 -5.46 9.88 1.25
CA LEU A 74 -5.77 9.20 -0.01
C LEU A 74 -6.40 10.14 -1.04
N LYS A 75 -7.27 11.07 -0.61
CA LYS A 75 -7.82 12.12 -1.49
C LYS A 75 -6.72 13.05 -2.02
N THR A 76 -5.77 13.48 -1.19
CA THR A 76 -4.64 14.31 -1.61
C THR A 76 -3.80 13.61 -2.67
N VAL A 77 -3.47 12.32 -2.45
CA VAL A 77 -2.70 11.54 -3.41
C VAL A 77 -3.42 11.41 -4.75
N ALA A 78 -4.74 11.22 -4.74
CA ALA A 78 -5.55 11.16 -5.97
C ALA A 78 -5.59 12.50 -6.73
N ALA A 79 -5.54 13.64 -6.02
CA ALA A 79 -5.66 14.97 -6.60
C ALA A 79 -4.35 15.54 -7.18
N CYS A 80 -3.19 14.98 -6.84
CA CYS A 80 -1.90 15.42 -7.40
C CYS A 80 -1.75 14.96 -8.87
N SER A 81 -2.06 15.84 -9.82
CA SER A 81 -1.75 15.72 -11.26
C SER A 81 -0.27 15.90 -11.56
#